data_AF-A0A968P380-F1
#
_entry.id   AF-A0A968P380-F1
#
_cell.length_a   1.000
_cell.length_b   1.000
_cell.length_c   1.000
_cell.angle_alpha   90.00
_cell.angle_beta   90.00
_cell.angle_gamma   90.00
#
_symmetry.space_group_name_H-M   'P 1'
#
loop_
_entity.id
_entity.type
_entity.pdbx_description
1 polymer ?
#
loop_
_entity_poly.entity_id
_entity_poly.type
_entity_poly.pdbx_seq_one_letter_code
_entity_poly.pdbx_strand_id
1 'polypeptide(L)'
;MTARAFRILCSLLLALPAAAQQYPSQARGLGAAVAYQSGDLDHVNLFNGQLSLTLPLGRGYPVGPGLGYGLALTYTSNLWSFNNFRTCSSPGGTTSYYLPEIDEKANAGPGWRVSVGKLEAPVSPDTRWHYFPPDGGEVLLYPTLHPGIPAAGAQPNVFFANNGSYLRLRQSSSTSQCHTVPGTPSTCRLLEFPSGEVHEFHNFGIQAQDWRLTRMRD
;
A
#
# COMPACT_ATOMS: atom_id res chain seq x y z
N MET A 1 -2.85 -72.21 36.09
CA MET A 1 -2.42 -71.57 34.81
C MET A 1 -3.27 -70.34 34.44
N THR A 2 -3.69 -69.49 35.41
CA THR A 2 -4.77 -68.49 35.16
C THR A 2 -4.39 -67.02 35.42
N ALA A 3 -3.20 -66.72 35.96
CA ALA A 3 -2.81 -65.34 36.29
C ALA A 3 -2.00 -64.61 35.18
N ARG A 4 -1.50 -65.33 34.17
CA ARG A 4 -0.67 -64.75 33.09
C ARG A 4 -1.49 -64.17 31.93
N ALA A 5 -2.67 -64.75 31.64
CA ALA A 5 -3.51 -64.29 30.53
C ALA A 5 -4.17 -62.92 30.79
N PHE A 6 -4.48 -62.60 32.05
CA PHE A 6 -5.16 -61.35 32.42
C PHE A 6 -4.27 -60.10 32.30
N ARG A 7 -2.94 -60.24 32.48
CA ARG A 7 -1.99 -59.11 32.36
C ARG A 7 -1.70 -58.71 30.91
N ILE A 8 -1.82 -59.65 29.97
CA ILE A 8 -1.64 -59.38 28.53
C ILE A 8 -2.88 -58.66 27.96
N LEU A 9 -4.07 -58.95 28.48
CA LEU A 9 -5.31 -58.32 28.02
C LEU A 9 -5.44 -56.85 28.48
N CYS A 10 -4.98 -56.51 29.69
CA CYS A 10 -4.99 -55.11 30.18
C CYS A 10 -3.94 -54.20 29.54
N SER A 11 -2.89 -54.75 28.92
CA SER A 11 -1.88 -53.95 28.19
C SER A 11 -2.29 -53.68 26.73
N LEU A 12 -3.24 -54.44 26.17
CA LEU A 12 -3.78 -54.21 24.83
C LEU A 12 -4.91 -53.15 24.77
N LEU A 13 -5.48 -52.75 25.90
CA LEU A 13 -6.61 -51.81 25.97
C LEU A 13 -6.21 -50.33 26.16
N LEU A 14 -4.90 -50.04 26.27
CA LEU A 14 -4.38 -48.66 26.34
C LEU A 14 -3.90 -48.12 24.98
N ALA A 15 -4.00 -48.92 23.92
CA ALA A 15 -3.65 -48.51 22.57
C ALA A 15 -4.91 -48.31 21.76
N LEU A 16 -5.50 -47.10 21.83
CA LEU A 16 -6.19 -46.34 20.77
C LEU A 16 -6.97 -45.17 21.42
N PRO A 17 -7.02 -43.96 20.82
CA PRO A 17 -6.59 -43.63 19.48
C PRO A 17 -5.30 -42.81 19.49
N ALA A 18 -4.30 -43.24 18.71
CA ALA A 18 -3.45 -42.25 18.07
C ALA A 18 -4.37 -41.51 17.09
N ALA A 19 -4.95 -40.39 17.55
CA ALA A 19 -5.70 -39.50 16.69
C ALA A 19 -4.82 -39.18 15.49
N ALA A 20 -5.36 -39.38 14.29
CA ALA A 20 -4.70 -39.08 13.03
C ALA A 20 -4.21 -37.63 13.05
N GLN A 21 -2.94 -37.41 13.37
CA GLN A 21 -2.29 -36.14 13.11
C GLN A 21 -2.17 -36.05 11.60
N GLN A 22 -3.02 -35.21 11.02
CA GLN A 22 -2.94 -34.84 9.61
C GLN A 22 -1.51 -34.38 9.36
N TYR A 23 -0.83 -35.02 8.40
CA TYR A 23 0.56 -34.69 8.08
C TYR A 23 0.68 -33.16 7.89
N PRO A 24 1.72 -32.48 8.40
CA PRO A 24 1.82 -31.02 8.36
C PRO A 24 1.60 -30.42 6.97
N SER A 25 1.99 -31.15 5.92
CA SER A 25 1.79 -30.79 4.50
C SER A 25 0.35 -30.87 3.99
N GLN A 26 -0.57 -31.43 4.79
CA GLN A 26 -2.00 -31.56 4.47
C GLN A 26 -2.88 -30.62 5.31
N ALA A 27 -2.33 -29.87 6.26
CA ALA A 27 -3.09 -28.93 7.07
C ALA A 27 -3.68 -27.80 6.20
N ARG A 28 -4.97 -27.50 6.38
CA ARG A 28 -5.65 -26.37 5.72
C ARG A 28 -6.04 -25.34 6.77
N GLY A 29 -5.75 -24.06 6.52
CA GLY A 29 -6.08 -22.96 7.44
C GLY A 29 -5.08 -22.80 8.59
N LEU A 30 -5.41 -21.90 9.53
CA LEU A 30 -4.61 -21.66 10.72
C LEU A 30 -4.94 -22.73 11.79
N GLY A 31 -4.05 -23.70 11.98
CA GLY A 31 -4.07 -24.61 13.12
C GLY A 31 -3.55 -23.95 14.41
N ALA A 32 -4.33 -24.02 15.48
CA ALA A 32 -4.06 -23.38 16.77
C ALA A 32 -2.81 -23.90 17.51
N ALA A 33 -2.23 -25.02 17.08
CA ALA A 33 -1.07 -25.67 17.70
C ALA A 33 0.23 -25.53 16.88
N VAL A 34 0.24 -24.67 15.86
CA VAL A 34 1.39 -24.45 14.97
C VAL A 34 1.97 -23.07 15.24
N ALA A 35 3.29 -22.96 15.36
CA ALA A 35 3.98 -21.69 15.47
C ALA A 35 3.98 -20.98 14.10
N TYR A 36 3.30 -19.83 14.02
CA TYR A 36 3.35 -18.94 12.85
C TYR A 36 4.46 -17.91 13.05
N GLN A 37 5.32 -17.74 12.06
CA GLN A 37 6.19 -16.57 11.99
C GLN A 37 5.45 -15.48 11.22
N SER A 38 4.89 -14.50 11.92
CA SER A 38 4.50 -13.22 11.32
C SER A 38 5.68 -12.26 11.49
N GLY A 39 6.42 -11.98 10.42
CA GLY A 39 7.47 -10.97 10.44
C GLY A 39 6.86 -9.57 10.64
N ASP A 40 7.36 -8.85 11.64
CA ASP A 40 7.11 -7.46 12.03
C ASP A 40 5.75 -6.92 11.60
N LEU A 41 4.70 -7.49 12.21
CA LEU A 41 3.31 -7.08 11.98
C LEU A 41 3.09 -5.62 12.39
N ASP A 42 3.94 -5.12 13.28
CA ASP A 42 3.97 -3.78 13.84
C ASP A 42 5.35 -3.12 13.82
N HIS A 43 5.36 -1.83 13.51
CA HIS A 43 6.51 -0.96 13.76
C HIS A 43 6.06 0.32 14.44
N VAL A 44 6.86 0.78 15.40
CA VAL A 44 6.66 2.06 16.07
C VAL A 44 7.79 3.00 15.67
N ASN A 45 7.44 4.14 15.10
CA ASN A 45 8.39 5.19 14.82
C ASN A 45 8.82 5.84 16.14
N LEU A 46 10.10 5.66 16.50
CA LEU A 46 10.65 6.15 17.78
C LEU A 46 10.75 7.68 17.87
N PHE A 47 10.65 8.39 16.74
CA PHE A 47 10.70 9.85 16.71
C PHE A 47 9.35 10.50 17.07
N ASN A 48 8.24 9.92 16.59
CA ASN A 48 6.91 10.52 16.73
C ASN A 48 5.86 9.61 17.39
N GLY A 49 6.24 8.40 17.80
CA GLY A 49 5.36 7.43 18.45
C GLY A 49 4.29 6.82 17.53
N GLN A 50 4.38 7.02 16.22
CA GLN A 50 3.41 6.48 15.27
C GLN A 50 3.54 4.96 15.18
N LEU A 51 2.43 4.26 15.42
CA LEU A 51 2.30 2.83 15.15
C LEU A 51 1.86 2.64 13.71
N SER A 52 2.51 1.71 13.00
CA SER A 52 2.06 1.24 11.71
C SER A 52 2.09 -0.28 11.63
N LEU A 53 1.04 -0.84 11.03
CA LEU A 53 0.83 -2.28 10.92
C LEU A 53 0.65 -2.66 9.44
N THR A 54 1.14 -3.83 9.04
CA THR A 54 0.87 -4.36 7.70
C THR A 54 0.33 -5.77 7.80
N LEU A 55 -0.90 -5.98 7.33
CA LEU A 55 -1.55 -7.29 7.27
C LEU A 55 -1.69 -7.73 5.80
N PRO A 56 -0.92 -8.72 5.34
CA PRO A 56 -1.09 -9.28 4.01
C PRO A 56 -2.48 -9.88 3.83
N LEU A 57 -3.15 -9.53 2.72
CA LEU A 57 -4.46 -10.03 2.35
C LEU A 57 -4.30 -11.14 1.31
N GLY A 58 -4.31 -12.38 1.78
CA GLY A 58 -4.21 -13.55 0.92
C GLY A 58 -2.78 -13.83 0.44
N ARG A 59 -2.67 -14.45 -0.74
CA ARG A 59 -1.38 -14.85 -1.33
C ARG A 59 -0.85 -13.75 -2.26
N GLY A 60 0.47 -13.70 -2.41
CA GLY A 60 1.08 -12.99 -3.53
C GLY A 60 0.83 -13.70 -4.86
N TYR A 61 0.70 -12.91 -5.92
CA TYR A 61 0.52 -13.35 -7.29
C TYR A 61 1.79 -13.04 -8.09
N PRO A 62 2.68 -14.03 -8.29
CA PRO A 62 3.81 -13.85 -9.19
C PRO A 62 3.28 -13.74 -10.63
N VAL A 63 3.72 -12.70 -11.33
CA VAL A 63 3.41 -12.48 -12.76
C VAL A 63 4.58 -12.95 -13.62
N GLY A 64 5.81 -12.74 -13.15
CA GLY A 64 7.05 -13.15 -13.80
C GLY A 64 8.23 -13.21 -12.83
N PRO A 65 9.46 -13.32 -13.33
CA PRO A 65 10.66 -13.37 -12.49
C PRO A 65 10.93 -12.07 -11.71
N GLY A 66 10.53 -10.92 -12.27
CA GLY A 66 10.75 -9.60 -11.68
C GLY A 66 9.49 -8.90 -11.16
N LEU A 67 8.29 -9.38 -11.55
CA LEU A 67 7.02 -8.75 -11.22
C LEU A 67 6.09 -9.69 -10.46
N GLY A 68 5.55 -9.19 -9.35
CA GLY A 68 4.47 -9.83 -8.61
C GLY A 68 3.68 -8.78 -7.83
N TYR A 69 2.43 -9.09 -7.52
CA TYR A 69 1.60 -8.18 -6.72
C TYR A 69 0.86 -8.94 -5.62
N GLY A 70 0.50 -8.22 -4.57
CA GLY A 70 -0.31 -8.70 -3.48
C GLY A 70 -1.13 -7.56 -2.91
N LEU A 71 -2.17 -7.89 -2.17
CA LEU A 71 -2.93 -6.90 -1.42
C LEU A 71 -2.46 -6.95 0.03
N ALA A 72 -2.33 -5.80 0.66
CA ALA A 72 -2.07 -5.67 2.08
C ALA A 72 -2.97 -4.57 2.64
N LEU A 73 -3.37 -4.78 3.87
CA LEU A 73 -4.06 -3.79 4.68
C LEU A 73 -3.02 -3.10 5.55
N THR A 74 -2.82 -1.80 5.35
CA THR A 74 -1.85 -0.98 6.07
C THR A 74 -2.56 -0.10 7.09
N TYR A 75 -2.07 -0.09 8.33
CA TYR A 75 -2.55 0.76 9.41
C TYR A 75 -1.58 1.88 9.70
N THR A 76 -2.12 3.04 10.07
CA THR A 76 -1.40 4.14 10.73
C THR A 76 -2.18 4.63 11.94
N SER A 77 -1.52 4.85 13.06
CA SER A 77 -2.13 5.49 14.24
C SER A 77 -2.25 7.01 14.09
N ASN A 78 -1.57 7.61 13.11
CA ASN A 78 -1.74 9.02 12.80
C ASN A 78 -2.92 9.19 11.84
N LEU A 79 -4.11 9.36 12.42
CA LEU A 79 -5.38 9.38 11.70
C LEU A 79 -5.78 10.76 11.16
N TRP A 80 -5.19 11.82 11.71
CA TRP A 80 -5.72 13.17 11.56
C TRP A 80 -5.05 13.91 10.42
N SER A 81 -5.86 14.42 9.51
CA SER A 81 -5.50 15.39 8.49
C SER A 81 -5.99 16.77 8.90
N PHE A 82 -5.15 17.78 8.63
CA PHE A 82 -5.45 19.18 8.90
C PHE A 82 -5.49 20.00 7.60
N ASN A 83 -5.79 19.35 6.47
CA ASN A 83 -5.78 19.99 5.15
C ASN A 83 -6.97 20.93 4.93
N ASN A 84 -8.03 20.81 5.75
CA ASN A 84 -9.23 21.62 5.64
C ASN A 84 -9.21 22.77 6.66
N PHE A 85 -9.01 23.99 6.17
CA PHE A 85 -9.21 25.21 6.95
C PHE A 85 -10.62 25.75 6.69
N ARG A 86 -11.33 26.11 7.76
CA ARG A 86 -12.61 26.81 7.68
C ARG A 86 -12.45 28.25 8.08
N THR A 87 -13.23 29.08 7.42
CA THR A 87 -13.23 30.52 7.65
C THR A 87 -14.62 30.92 8.13
N CYS A 88 -14.70 31.50 9.32
CA CYS A 88 -15.94 32.01 9.88
C CYS A 88 -15.87 33.54 9.94
N SER A 89 -16.85 34.21 9.32
CA SER A 89 -17.00 35.66 9.37
C SER A 89 -17.91 36.05 10.52
N SER A 90 -17.43 36.90 11.42
CA SER A 90 -18.20 37.51 12.49
C SER A 90 -18.13 39.04 12.39
N PRO A 91 -19.01 39.80 13.07
CA PRO A 91 -18.94 41.26 13.06
C PRO A 91 -17.60 41.85 13.52
N GLY A 92 -16.80 41.09 14.28
CA GLY A 92 -15.46 41.48 14.75
C GLY A 92 -14.30 41.08 13.83
N GLY A 93 -14.59 40.46 12.69
CA GLY A 93 -13.57 40.00 11.73
C GLY A 93 -13.73 38.54 11.31
N THR A 94 -12.81 38.11 10.46
CA THR A 94 -12.75 36.78 9.89
C THR A 94 -11.70 35.94 10.62
N THR A 95 -12.11 34.82 11.19
CA THR A 95 -11.21 33.87 11.87
C THR A 95 -11.11 32.59 11.06
N SER A 96 -9.87 32.12 10.85
CA SER A 96 -9.58 30.84 10.21
C SER A 96 -9.11 29.83 11.24
N TYR A 97 -9.58 28.58 11.13
CA TYR A 97 -9.16 27.47 11.97
C TYR A 97 -9.06 26.19 11.17
N TYR A 98 -8.18 25.29 11.61
CA TYR A 98 -8.07 23.94 11.07
C TYR A 98 -9.06 23.02 11.77
N LEU A 99 -9.76 22.20 11.00
CA LEU A 99 -10.55 21.11 11.55
C LEU A 99 -9.78 19.81 11.41
N PRO A 100 -9.58 19.05 12.51
CA PRO A 100 -9.05 17.71 12.40
C PRO A 100 -10.10 16.83 11.72
N GLU A 101 -9.73 16.24 10.60
CA GLU A 101 -10.56 15.28 9.87
C GLU A 101 -9.81 13.95 9.77
N ILE A 102 -10.54 12.83 9.68
CA ILE A 102 -9.90 11.54 9.43
C ILE A 102 -9.28 11.60 8.03
N ASP A 103 -8.04 11.11 7.89
CA ASP A 103 -7.35 11.06 6.61
C ASP A 103 -8.22 10.39 5.54
N GLU A 104 -8.52 11.14 4.49
CA GLU A 104 -9.33 10.73 3.35
C GLU A 104 -8.73 9.55 2.57
N LYS A 105 -7.45 9.24 2.79
CA LYS A 105 -6.77 8.10 2.19
C LYS A 105 -7.14 6.77 2.86
N ALA A 106 -7.73 6.81 4.06
CA ALA A 106 -8.25 5.63 4.71
C ALA A 106 -9.53 5.14 3.99
N ASN A 107 -9.52 3.88 3.53
CA ASN A 107 -10.62 3.30 2.74
C ASN A 107 -11.13 1.95 3.27
N ALA A 108 -10.56 1.46 4.37
CA ALA A 108 -10.91 0.17 4.98
C ALA A 108 -11.20 0.32 6.49
N GLY A 109 -11.62 1.51 6.91
CA GLY A 109 -11.82 1.91 8.30
C GLY A 109 -10.82 2.98 8.74
N PRO A 110 -11.04 3.65 9.90
CA PRO A 110 -10.12 4.68 10.39
C PRO A 110 -8.68 4.17 10.51
N GLY A 111 -7.76 4.81 9.79
CA GLY A 111 -6.32 4.47 9.78
C GLY A 111 -5.95 3.29 8.91
N TRP A 112 -6.93 2.56 8.39
CA TRP A 112 -6.72 1.39 7.55
C TRP A 112 -6.86 1.73 6.07
N ARG A 113 -5.88 1.29 5.29
CA ARG A 113 -5.84 1.48 3.84
C ARG A 113 -5.52 0.17 3.13
N VAL A 114 -6.24 -0.09 2.04
CA VAL A 114 -5.86 -1.08 1.02
C VAL A 114 -5.63 -0.33 -0.28
N SER A 115 -4.44 -0.46 -0.85
CA SER A 115 -4.09 0.21 -2.10
C SER A 115 -2.98 -0.55 -2.82
N VAL A 116 -2.99 -0.49 -4.15
CA VAL A 116 -1.88 -0.92 -5.02
C VAL A 116 -1.00 0.26 -5.44
N GLY A 117 -1.23 1.42 -4.85
CA GLY A 117 -0.63 2.69 -5.23
C GLY A 117 -1.70 3.71 -5.63
N LYS A 118 -1.47 4.98 -5.29
CA LYS A 118 -2.28 6.12 -5.72
C LYS A 118 -1.36 7.24 -6.17
N LEU A 119 -1.79 7.97 -7.19
CA LEU A 119 -1.10 9.17 -7.63
C LEU A 119 -2.04 10.36 -7.44
N GLU A 120 -1.53 11.46 -6.91
CA GLU A 120 -2.26 12.72 -6.81
C GLU A 120 -1.51 13.80 -7.56
N ALA A 121 -2.27 14.57 -8.32
CA ALA A 121 -1.74 15.64 -9.13
C ALA A 121 -1.47 16.89 -8.28
N PRO A 122 -0.57 17.77 -8.75
CA PRO A 122 -0.36 19.05 -8.12
C PRO A 122 -1.66 19.85 -7.99
N VAL A 123 -1.91 20.37 -6.79
CA VAL A 123 -3.01 21.30 -6.52
C VAL A 123 -2.42 22.57 -5.92
N SER A 124 -2.73 23.72 -6.53
CA SER A 124 -2.19 25.02 -6.12
C SER A 124 -2.40 25.28 -4.62
N PRO A 125 -1.36 25.75 -3.89
CA PRO A 125 -0.08 26.23 -4.40
C PRO A 125 0.99 25.12 -4.58
N ASP A 126 0.69 23.87 -4.25
CA ASP A 126 1.63 22.77 -4.47
C ASP A 126 1.76 22.47 -5.97
N THR A 127 3.00 22.36 -6.43
CA THR A 127 3.35 22.10 -7.83
C THR A 127 3.91 20.68 -8.03
N ARG A 128 3.99 19.89 -6.96
CA ARG A 128 4.58 18.56 -6.94
C ARG A 128 3.51 17.49 -7.13
N TRP A 129 3.92 16.37 -7.70
CA TRP A 129 3.09 15.16 -7.71
C TRP A 129 3.31 14.40 -6.41
N HIS A 130 2.25 13.77 -5.90
CA HIS A 130 2.29 12.98 -4.69
C HIS A 130 2.01 11.53 -5.05
N TYR A 131 2.99 10.65 -4.86
CA TYR A 131 2.82 9.21 -5.01
C TYR A 131 2.65 8.57 -3.64
N PHE A 132 1.58 7.81 -3.49
CA PHE A 132 1.29 7.06 -2.28
C PHE A 132 1.46 5.58 -2.57
N PRO A 133 2.56 4.94 -2.15
CA PRO A 133 2.77 3.52 -2.39
C PRO A 133 1.75 2.67 -1.59
N PRO A 134 1.70 1.36 -1.87
CA PRO A 134 0.86 0.40 -1.13
C PRO A 134 1.11 0.38 0.38
N ASP A 135 2.33 0.72 0.81
CA ASP A 135 2.79 0.75 2.20
C ASP A 135 2.18 1.88 3.04
N GLY A 136 1.45 2.81 2.41
CA GLY A 136 0.84 3.94 3.09
C GLY A 136 1.74 5.17 3.21
N GLY A 137 2.98 5.10 2.74
CA GLY A 137 3.89 6.25 2.70
C GLY A 137 3.46 7.32 1.70
N GLU A 138 4.26 8.39 1.63
CA GLU A 138 4.12 9.45 0.65
C GLU A 138 5.49 9.80 0.07
N VAL A 139 5.54 9.89 -1.25
CA VAL A 139 6.72 10.30 -2.01
C VAL A 139 6.37 11.51 -2.86
N LEU A 140 7.05 12.61 -2.58
CA LEU A 140 6.94 13.83 -3.35
C LEU A 140 7.82 13.76 -4.59
N LEU A 141 7.27 14.19 -5.73
CA LEU A 141 7.92 14.15 -7.03
C LEU A 141 8.12 15.58 -7.56
N TYR A 142 9.37 15.92 -7.81
CA TYR A 142 9.84 17.27 -8.12
C TYR A 142 10.16 17.42 -9.61
N PRO A 143 9.96 18.61 -10.21
CA PRO A 143 10.36 18.86 -11.60
C PRO A 143 11.86 18.73 -11.86
N THR A 144 12.69 18.82 -10.82
CA THR A 144 14.15 18.67 -10.90
C THR A 144 14.63 17.53 -10.02
N LEU A 145 15.68 16.84 -10.46
CA LEU A 145 16.29 15.74 -9.70
C LEU A 145 16.96 16.22 -8.41
N HIS A 146 17.56 17.41 -8.43
CA HIS A 146 18.24 18.02 -7.28
C HIS A 146 17.75 19.46 -7.04
N PRO A 147 17.70 19.90 -5.77
CA PRO A 147 17.44 21.30 -5.44
C PRO A 147 18.50 22.22 -6.05
N GLY A 148 18.09 23.42 -6.49
CA GLY A 148 19.02 24.46 -6.97
C GLY A 148 19.48 24.32 -8.44
N ILE A 149 19.07 23.28 -9.15
CA ILE A 149 19.23 23.21 -10.61
C ILE A 149 18.19 24.16 -11.24
N PRO A 150 18.59 25.13 -12.09
CA PRO A 150 17.64 26.02 -12.74
C PRO A 150 16.62 25.22 -13.57
N ALA A 151 15.37 25.71 -13.63
CA ALA A 151 14.29 25.09 -14.41
C ALA A 151 14.63 24.87 -15.90
N ALA A 152 15.65 25.54 -16.42
CA ALA A 152 16.21 25.29 -17.76
C ALA A 152 16.75 23.85 -17.95
N GLY A 153 17.05 23.12 -16.87
CA GLY A 153 17.39 21.70 -16.90
C GLY A 153 16.22 20.76 -16.54
N ALA A 154 15.04 21.29 -16.22
CA ALA A 154 13.86 20.47 -15.96
C ALA A 154 13.34 19.90 -17.28
N GLN A 155 13.23 18.57 -17.35
CA GLN A 155 12.60 17.95 -18.51
C GLN A 155 11.10 18.17 -18.44
N PRO A 156 10.46 18.69 -19.50
CA PRO A 156 9.02 18.89 -19.50
C PRO A 156 8.34 17.53 -19.31
N ASN A 157 7.28 17.51 -18.50
CA ASN A 157 6.48 16.31 -18.22
C ASN A 157 7.25 15.19 -17.48
N VAL A 158 8.37 15.48 -16.82
CA VAL A 158 9.13 14.51 -16.01
C VAL A 158 9.31 15.03 -14.59
N PHE A 159 9.11 14.14 -13.61
CA PHE A 159 9.25 14.44 -12.18
C PHE A 159 10.04 13.33 -11.48
N PHE A 160 10.73 13.68 -10.39
CA PHE A 160 11.69 12.80 -9.71
C PHE A 160 11.48 12.79 -8.20
N ALA A 161 11.65 11.64 -7.57
CA ALA A 161 11.77 11.57 -6.12
C ALA A 161 13.16 12.02 -5.66
N ASN A 162 13.23 12.81 -4.58
CA ASN A 162 14.48 13.30 -4.00
C ASN A 162 14.84 12.62 -2.66
N ASN A 163 14.16 11.54 -2.31
CA ASN A 163 14.31 10.82 -1.03
C ASN A 163 15.14 9.52 -1.13
N GLY A 164 15.92 9.36 -2.20
CA GLY A 164 16.75 8.17 -2.43
C GLY A 164 16.01 6.96 -3.03
N SER A 165 14.69 7.04 -3.24
CA SER A 165 13.93 6.00 -3.95
C SER A 165 14.14 6.03 -5.48
N TYR A 166 14.69 7.13 -6.02
CA TYR A 166 14.97 7.34 -7.44
C TYR A 166 13.78 7.05 -8.38
N LEU A 167 12.55 7.21 -7.89
CA LEU A 167 11.36 7.09 -8.73
C LEU A 167 11.31 8.21 -9.77
N ARG A 168 10.88 7.87 -10.99
CA ARG A 168 10.68 8.84 -12.09
C ARG A 168 9.26 8.77 -12.60
N LEU A 169 8.55 9.89 -12.56
CA LEU A 169 7.22 10.03 -13.14
C LEU A 169 7.32 10.72 -14.50
N ARG A 170 6.69 10.15 -15.52
CA ARG A 170 6.55 10.74 -16.85
C ARG A 170 5.09 10.92 -17.20
N GLN A 171 4.76 12.06 -17.77
CA GLN A 171 3.43 12.31 -18.32
C GLN A 171 3.43 12.01 -19.81
N SER A 172 2.43 11.27 -20.29
CA SER A 172 2.27 10.98 -21.71
C SER A 172 0.83 11.22 -22.14
N SER A 173 0.69 11.74 -23.35
CA SER A 173 -0.58 11.87 -24.09
C SER A 173 -0.61 10.97 -25.34
N SER A 174 0.41 10.13 -25.52
CA SER A 174 0.55 9.29 -26.69
C SER A 174 -0.13 7.93 -26.48
N THR A 175 -1.05 7.59 -27.37
CA THR A 175 -1.72 6.27 -27.41
C THR A 175 -0.77 5.12 -27.72
N SER A 176 0.46 5.39 -28.18
CA SER A 176 1.49 4.35 -28.34
C SER A 176 2.24 4.04 -27.04
N GLN A 177 2.19 4.94 -26.05
CA GLN A 177 2.85 4.76 -24.74
C GLN A 177 1.86 4.37 -23.63
N CYS A 178 0.63 4.87 -23.74
CA CYS A 178 -0.46 4.60 -22.80
C CYS A 178 -1.34 3.46 -23.30
N HIS A 179 -1.69 2.52 -22.42
CA HIS A 179 -2.73 1.55 -22.68
C HIS A 179 -4.10 2.22 -22.69
N THR A 180 -4.99 1.81 -23.61
CA THR A 180 -6.35 2.34 -23.68
C THR A 180 -7.20 1.78 -22.56
N VAL A 181 -7.67 2.63 -21.65
CA VAL A 181 -8.58 2.26 -20.57
C VAL A 181 -9.97 2.87 -20.84
N PRO A 182 -11.04 2.06 -20.97
CA PRO A 182 -12.39 2.57 -21.22
C PRO A 182 -12.83 3.60 -20.17
N GLY A 183 -13.44 4.70 -20.64
CA GLY A 183 -13.92 5.76 -19.75
C GLY A 183 -12.86 6.74 -19.26
N THR A 184 -11.62 6.67 -19.77
CA THR A 184 -10.54 7.60 -19.42
C THR A 184 -9.96 8.30 -20.65
N PRO A 185 -9.37 9.51 -20.51
CA PRO A 185 -8.63 10.16 -21.60
C PRO A 185 -7.42 9.35 -22.06
N SER A 186 -6.91 9.62 -23.26
CA SER A 186 -5.68 8.98 -23.78
C SER A 186 -4.38 9.49 -23.12
N THR A 187 -4.49 10.09 -21.93
CA THR A 187 -3.36 10.60 -21.16
C THR A 187 -3.09 9.70 -19.96
N CYS A 188 -1.85 9.26 -19.81
CA CYS A 188 -1.44 8.44 -18.68
C CYS A 188 -0.26 9.08 -17.93
N ARG A 189 0.05 8.50 -16.78
CA ARG A 189 1.24 8.79 -16.00
C ARG A 189 2.00 7.49 -15.81
N LEU A 190 3.28 7.51 -16.15
CA LEU A 190 4.18 6.36 -16.07
C LEU A 190 5.15 6.60 -14.92
N LEU A 191 5.00 5.86 -13.83
CA LEU A 191 5.91 5.87 -12.70
C LEU A 191 6.89 4.72 -12.86
N GLU A 192 8.16 5.05 -13.04
CA GLU A 192 9.24 4.11 -13.29
C GLU A 192 10.06 3.91 -12.01
N PHE A 193 10.30 2.64 -11.69
CA PHE A 193 11.04 2.19 -10.52
C PHE A 193 12.49 1.87 -10.90
N PRO A 194 13.45 1.98 -9.96
CA PRO A 194 14.84 1.58 -10.20
C PRO A 194 15.00 0.10 -10.58
N SER A 195 14.03 -0.73 -10.22
CA SER A 195 13.95 -2.15 -10.59
C SER A 195 13.66 -2.38 -12.08
N GLY A 196 13.27 -1.34 -12.83
CA GLY A 196 12.80 -1.44 -14.22
C GLY A 196 11.27 -1.50 -14.33
N GLU A 197 10.57 -1.77 -13.24
CA GLU A 197 9.11 -1.80 -13.23
C GLU A 197 8.49 -0.44 -13.58
N VAL A 198 7.40 -0.46 -14.34
CA VAL A 198 6.63 0.72 -14.71
C VAL A 198 5.17 0.56 -14.31
N HIS A 199 4.69 1.50 -13.49
CA HIS A 199 3.31 1.62 -13.07
C HIS A 199 2.59 2.68 -13.91
N GLU A 200 1.46 2.34 -14.50
CA GLU A 200 0.67 3.21 -15.36
C GLU A 200 -0.63 3.65 -14.69
N PHE A 201 -0.79 4.97 -14.54
CA PHE A 201 -1.97 5.60 -13.95
C PHE A 201 -2.80 6.33 -14.99
N HIS A 202 -4.12 6.21 -14.86
CA HIS A 202 -5.10 6.93 -15.67
C HIS A 202 -6.01 7.78 -14.79
N ASN A 203 -6.44 8.92 -15.33
CA ASN A 203 -7.38 9.80 -14.64
C ASN A 203 -8.82 9.35 -14.92
N PHE A 204 -9.52 8.91 -13.87
CA PHE A 204 -10.95 8.58 -13.92
C PHE A 204 -11.85 9.76 -13.54
N GLY A 205 -11.24 10.85 -13.10
CA GLY A 205 -11.88 12.04 -12.62
C GLY A 205 -12.30 13.01 -13.73
N ILE A 206 -13.59 13.35 -13.77
CA ILE A 206 -14.15 14.34 -14.70
C ILE A 206 -14.07 15.77 -14.12
N GLN A 207 -14.35 15.92 -12.82
CA GLN A 207 -14.35 17.22 -12.12
C GLN A 207 -13.20 17.38 -11.12
N ALA A 208 -12.85 16.31 -10.41
CA ALA A 208 -11.69 16.22 -9.54
C ALA A 208 -10.75 15.15 -10.09
N GLN A 209 -9.45 15.42 -10.14
CA GLN A 209 -8.49 14.46 -10.70
C GLN A 209 -8.40 13.21 -9.79
N ASP A 210 -8.48 12.03 -10.39
CA ASP A 210 -8.44 10.74 -9.70
C ASP A 210 -7.56 9.77 -10.49
N TRP A 211 -6.25 9.83 -10.23
CA TRP A 211 -5.25 9.00 -10.92
C TRP A 211 -5.12 7.65 -10.24
N ARG A 212 -5.64 6.61 -10.90
CA ARG A 212 -5.64 5.24 -10.39
C ARG A 212 -4.66 4.37 -11.18
N LEU A 213 -3.99 3.46 -10.48
CA LEU A 213 -3.15 2.46 -11.13
C LEU A 213 -4.02 1.53 -11.97
N THR A 214 -3.61 1.32 -13.22
CA THR A 214 -4.34 0.47 -14.18
C THR A 214 -3.49 -0.65 -14.75
N ARG A 215 -2.15 -0.51 -14.72
CA ARG A 215 -1.23 -1.51 -15.26
C ARG A 215 0.13 -1.44 -14.57
N MET A 216 0.74 -2.61 -14.37
CA MET A 216 2.14 -2.78 -13.98
C MET A 216 2.84 -3.58 -15.09
N ARG A 217 4.12 -3.31 -15.34
CA ARG A 217 4.97 -4.05 -16.31
C ARG A 217 6.43 -4.00 -15.90
N ASP A 218 7.19 -5.05 -16.20
CA ASP A 218 8.65 -5.13 -16.11
C ASP A 218 9.33 -4.94 -17.48
#